data_AF-A0AAU7SYL5-F1
#
_entry.id   AF-A0AAU7SYL5-F1
#
_cell.length_a   1.000
_cell.length_b   1.000
_cell.length_c   1.000
_cell.angle_alpha   90.00
_cell.angle_beta   90.00
_cell.angle_gamma   90.00
#
_symmetry.space_group_name_H-M   'P 1'
#
loop_
_entity.id
_entity.type
_entity.pdbx_description
1 polymer ?
#
loop_
_entity_poly.entity_id
_entity_poly.type
_entity_poly.pdbx_seq_one_letter_code
_entity_poly.pdbx_strand_id
1 'polypeptide(L)'
;MFKEKAEDMDQCLFEDIPLNRDCYLVSDIYLQGFEESFRKMIKGEIGVNFEVGGVSPVAVRKVNSNSLDLSWYPNTYTRFHELSVSLPRDKLIKCVDGWRYDLKPYIFVDHEWHEHLYTRGYSIFALIDAIGVRNAISNNELSKSKLIELRDKIDSLAEMEKDISFISFADSLILKTNWDVGYFDKGIEYSYKPEKMLYVIKKLESIYQEVLGLRIYAVLTQGSNEYFGEPLLHISKNRNHICLNSLGIPFAELMAIESSAKSAIRAGIHPPMQLYVDEQFYHSIQFKFEFQKNDKPRNSYSAIMKSTHSNYYYASCDDLLENIQSR
;
A
#
# COMPACT_ATOMS: atom_id res chain seq x y z
N MET A 1 13.69 40.78 34.85
CA MET A 1 12.45 40.64 34.05
C MET A 1 12.88 40.31 32.63
N PHE A 2 13.23 39.04 32.38
CA PHE A 2 13.60 38.56 31.05
C PHE A 2 12.31 38.30 30.27
N LYS A 3 12.19 38.92 29.10
CA LYS A 3 11.11 38.63 28.15
C LYS A 3 11.29 37.18 27.70
N GLU A 4 10.39 36.29 28.12
CA GLU A 4 10.17 34.99 27.47
C GLU A 4 9.86 35.27 26.00
N LYS A 5 10.83 35.04 25.12
CA LYS A 5 10.58 34.95 23.69
C LYS A 5 10.24 33.50 23.38
N ALA A 6 9.37 33.31 22.40
CA ALA A 6 9.04 32.03 21.77
C ALA A 6 10.23 31.42 20.97
N GLU A 7 11.46 31.56 21.45
CA GLU A 7 12.73 31.25 20.74
C GLU A 7 13.31 29.86 21.05
N ASP A 8 12.66 29.04 21.88
CA ASP A 8 13.27 27.78 22.35
C ASP A 8 12.94 26.52 21.51
N MET A 9 12.00 26.62 20.55
CA MET A 9 11.65 25.54 19.63
C MET A 9 12.21 25.84 18.24
N ASP A 10 13.11 24.99 17.75
CA ASP A 10 13.64 25.09 16.38
C ASP A 10 12.50 24.73 15.39
N GLN A 11 11.78 25.75 14.89
CA GLN A 11 10.70 25.57 13.93
C GLN A 11 11.24 25.46 12.51
N CYS A 12 10.83 24.43 11.78
CA CYS A 12 11.20 24.25 10.37
C CYS A 12 10.28 25.08 9.47
N LEU A 13 10.86 25.70 8.44
CA LEU A 13 10.11 26.15 7.28
C LEU A 13 9.64 24.94 6.47
N PHE A 14 8.61 25.11 5.65
CA PHE A 14 8.06 24.03 4.84
C PHE A 14 9.11 23.41 3.91
N GLU A 15 9.95 24.26 3.30
CA GLU A 15 11.04 23.88 2.41
C GLU A 15 12.17 23.13 3.13
N ASP A 16 12.31 23.35 4.44
CA ASP A 16 13.41 22.85 5.26
C ASP A 16 13.00 21.64 6.13
N ILE A 17 11.80 21.07 5.87
CA ILE A 17 11.34 19.90 6.60
C ILE A 17 12.33 18.73 6.40
N PRO A 18 12.80 18.08 7.47
CA PRO A 18 13.82 17.04 7.38
C PRO A 18 13.42 15.86 6.48
N LEU A 19 14.25 15.58 5.47
CA LEU A 19 14.05 14.45 4.56
C LEU A 19 14.69 13.16 5.09
N ASN A 20 14.07 12.02 4.77
CA ASN A 20 14.58 10.66 5.05
C ASN A 20 14.93 10.42 6.52
N ARG A 21 14.16 11.02 7.43
CA ARG A 21 14.25 10.84 8.87
C ARG A 21 12.91 10.45 9.44
N ASP A 22 12.95 9.67 10.52
CA ASP A 22 11.76 9.38 11.31
C ASP A 22 11.20 10.66 11.91
N CYS A 23 9.94 10.96 11.58
CA CYS A 23 9.18 12.07 12.11
C CYS A 23 7.87 11.54 12.71
N TYR A 24 7.23 12.37 13.54
CA TYR A 24 5.88 12.12 14.02
C TYR A 24 4.91 13.11 13.41
N LEU A 25 3.86 12.60 12.79
CA LEU A 25 2.71 13.37 12.35
C LEU A 25 1.70 13.44 13.49
N VAL A 26 1.24 14.64 13.83
CA VAL A 26 0.38 14.88 14.99
C VAL A 26 -0.74 15.83 14.62
N SER A 27 -1.94 15.57 15.14
CA SER A 27 -3.06 16.51 15.02
C SER A 27 -2.76 17.82 15.76
N ASP A 28 -3.13 18.95 15.15
CA ASP A 28 -2.96 20.30 15.69
C ASP A 28 -3.72 20.53 17.01
N ILE A 29 -4.76 19.73 17.30
CA ILE A 29 -5.45 19.76 18.61
C ILE A 29 -4.50 19.51 19.79
N TYR A 30 -3.38 18.81 19.55
CA TYR A 30 -2.38 18.52 20.58
C TYR A 30 -1.23 19.52 20.64
N LEU A 31 -1.21 20.53 19.76
CA LEU A 31 -0.11 21.49 19.65
C LEU A 31 0.11 22.26 20.96
N GLN A 32 -0.96 22.76 21.59
CA GLN A 32 -0.83 23.52 22.84
C GLN A 32 -0.22 22.66 23.96
N GLY A 33 -0.73 21.44 24.13
CA GLY A 33 -0.22 20.49 25.13
C GLY A 33 1.23 20.08 24.88
N PHE A 34 1.61 19.94 23.60
CA PHE A 34 2.99 19.73 23.19
C PHE A 34 3.89 20.91 23.62
N GLU A 35 3.51 22.14 23.29
CA GLU A 35 4.35 23.31 23.61
C GLU A 35 4.52 23.51 25.11
N GLU A 36 3.47 23.27 25.90
CA GLU A 36 3.53 23.30 27.36
C GLU A 36 4.49 22.23 27.90
N SER A 37 4.39 21.01 27.38
CA SER A 37 5.26 19.90 27.81
C SER A 37 6.71 20.12 27.39
N PHE A 38 6.95 20.62 26.18
CA PHE A 38 8.28 20.96 25.69
C PHE A 38 8.94 22.05 26.54
N ARG A 39 8.20 23.10 26.92
CA ARG A 39 8.71 24.14 27.85
C ARG A 39 9.09 23.56 29.22
N LYS A 40 8.27 22.66 29.78
CA LYS A 40 8.58 21.98 31.04
C LYS A 40 9.82 21.09 30.91
N MET A 41 9.98 20.41 29.78
CA MET A 41 11.15 19.57 29.49
C MET A 41 12.43 20.41 29.46
N ILE A 42 12.43 21.55 28.76
CA ILE A 42 13.59 22.46 28.72
C ILE A 42 13.95 22.97 30.12
N LYS A 43 12.95 23.26 30.95
CA LYS A 43 13.13 23.67 32.35
C LYS A 43 13.60 22.53 33.26
N GLY A 44 13.69 21.30 32.77
CA GLY A 44 14.05 20.11 33.53
C GLY A 44 12.95 19.64 34.50
N GLU A 45 11.72 20.12 34.32
CA GLU A 45 10.57 19.77 35.18
C GLU A 45 9.99 18.39 34.83
N ILE A 46 10.16 17.97 33.57
CA ILE A 46 9.78 16.65 33.07
C ILE A 46 10.89 16.07 32.19
N GLY A 47 10.87 14.75 31.99
CA GLY A 47 11.79 14.08 31.06
C GLY A 47 11.38 14.24 29.59
N VAL A 48 12.21 13.71 28.69
CA VAL A 48 11.99 13.73 27.22
C VAL A 48 10.79 12.89 26.75
N ASN A 49 10.30 11.98 27.59
CA ASN A 49 9.17 11.10 27.29
C ASN A 49 7.86 11.71 27.80
N PHE A 50 7.38 12.76 27.13
CA PHE A 50 6.05 13.32 27.40
C PHE A 50 5.06 12.87 26.33
N GLU A 51 3.82 12.61 26.76
CA GLU A 51 2.76 12.13 25.87
C GLU A 51 2.19 13.28 25.03
N VAL A 52 2.08 13.05 23.72
CA VAL A 52 1.57 14.03 22.75
C VAL A 52 0.46 13.37 21.94
N GLY A 53 -0.67 13.10 22.60
CA GLY A 53 -1.84 12.47 21.97
C GLY A 53 -1.49 11.24 21.12
N GLY A 54 -2.26 11.02 20.06
CA GLY A 54 -1.95 10.02 19.03
C GLY A 54 -0.94 10.55 18.01
N VAL A 55 0.16 9.81 17.81
CA VAL A 55 1.19 10.13 16.81
C VAL A 55 1.17 9.12 15.67
N SER A 56 1.45 9.58 14.44
CA SER A 56 1.66 8.71 13.28
C SER A 56 3.15 8.70 12.89
N PRO A 57 3.84 7.55 12.89
CA PRO A 57 5.21 7.49 12.41
C PRO A 57 5.26 7.71 10.90
N VAL A 58 6.07 8.67 10.46
CA VAL A 58 6.25 9.01 9.05
C VAL A 58 7.71 9.29 8.72
N ALA A 59 8.08 9.23 7.44
CA ALA A 59 9.31 9.79 6.91
C ALA A 59 8.98 10.67 5.69
N VAL A 60 9.49 11.90 5.68
CA VAL A 60 9.32 12.81 4.54
C VAL A 60 10.29 12.41 3.44
N ARG A 61 9.77 12.02 2.28
CA ARG A 61 10.56 11.57 1.13
C ARG A 61 10.91 12.71 0.20
N LYS A 62 9.99 13.65 0.03
CA LYS A 62 10.19 14.80 -0.85
C LYS A 62 9.34 15.98 -0.40
N VAL A 63 9.91 17.17 -0.53
CA VAL A 63 9.18 18.44 -0.46
C VAL A 63 8.92 18.91 -1.88
N ASN A 64 7.65 18.97 -2.28
CA ASN A 64 7.20 19.58 -3.54
C ASN A 64 6.77 21.03 -3.29
N SER A 65 6.40 21.79 -4.33
CA SER A 65 5.98 23.19 -4.16
C SER A 65 4.75 23.35 -3.27
N ASN A 66 3.80 22.41 -3.37
CA ASN A 66 2.48 22.48 -2.75
C ASN A 66 2.15 21.28 -1.84
N SER A 67 3.08 20.35 -1.63
CA SER A 67 2.84 19.15 -0.83
C SER A 67 4.12 18.48 -0.34
N LEU A 68 4.01 17.61 0.64
CA LEU A 68 5.05 16.68 1.06
C LEU A 68 4.66 15.25 0.65
N ASP A 69 5.62 14.53 0.06
CA ASP A 69 5.48 13.09 -0.15
C ASP A 69 5.97 12.38 1.12
N LEU A 70 5.09 11.61 1.76
CA LEU A 70 5.34 10.92 3.01
C LEU A 70 5.32 9.40 2.81
N SER A 71 6.28 8.70 3.41
CA SER A 71 6.12 7.29 3.77
C SER A 71 5.48 7.25 5.16
N TRP A 72 4.26 6.74 5.25
CA TRP A 72 3.55 6.55 6.50
C TRP A 72 3.55 5.08 6.91
N TYR A 73 3.73 4.83 8.20
CA TYR A 73 3.87 3.50 8.77
C TYR A 73 2.68 3.19 9.70
N PRO A 74 1.50 2.82 9.15
CA PRO A 74 0.30 2.55 9.95
C PRO A 74 0.45 1.37 10.92
N ASN A 75 1.35 0.42 10.60
CA ASN A 75 1.60 -0.75 11.41
C ASN A 75 3.05 -1.15 11.23
N THR A 76 3.81 -1.07 12.32
CA THR A 76 5.18 -1.59 12.44
C THR A 76 5.29 -2.66 13.51
N TYR A 77 4.23 -2.83 14.32
CA TYR A 77 4.21 -3.74 15.46
C TYR A 77 4.00 -5.19 15.05
N THR A 78 3.03 -5.45 14.15
CA THR A 78 2.71 -6.82 13.71
C THR A 78 3.28 -7.17 12.34
N ARG A 79 3.58 -6.17 11.53
CA ARG A 79 4.19 -6.28 10.19
C ARG A 79 4.81 -4.93 9.86
N PHE A 80 5.71 -4.88 8.88
CA PHE A 80 6.25 -3.61 8.39
C PHE A 80 5.38 -3.11 7.23
N HIS A 81 4.35 -2.33 7.54
CA HIS A 81 3.45 -1.77 6.53
C HIS A 81 3.78 -0.32 6.27
N GLU A 82 4.15 -0.01 5.03
CA GLU A 82 4.40 1.34 4.55
C GLU A 82 3.36 1.72 3.49
N LEU A 83 2.85 2.95 3.57
CA LEU A 83 1.99 3.57 2.57
C LEU A 83 2.55 4.92 2.13
N SER A 84 2.39 5.23 0.83
CA SER A 84 2.73 6.54 0.28
C SER A 84 1.55 7.50 0.45
N VAL A 85 1.79 8.67 1.03
CA VAL A 85 0.76 9.67 1.34
C VAL A 85 1.24 11.06 0.94
N SER A 86 0.37 11.86 0.33
CA SER A 86 0.66 13.27 0.04
C SER A 86 0.01 14.15 1.10
N LEU A 87 0.80 14.98 1.78
CA LEU A 87 0.34 16.01 2.70
C LEU A 87 0.34 17.37 1.98
N PRO A 88 -0.84 17.97 1.72
CA PRO A 88 -0.92 19.30 1.13
C PRO A 88 -0.28 20.36 2.04
N ARG A 89 0.33 21.38 1.43
CA ARG A 89 1.02 22.47 2.15
C ARG A 89 0.08 23.25 3.07
N ASP A 90 -1.17 23.47 2.65
CA ASP A 90 -2.20 24.16 3.43
C ASP A 90 -2.70 23.37 4.64
N LYS A 91 -2.41 22.06 4.69
CA LYS A 91 -2.73 21.18 5.82
C LYS A 91 -1.60 21.07 6.84
N LEU A 92 -0.43 21.64 6.55
CA LEU A 92 0.67 21.72 7.50
C LEU A 92 0.50 22.95 8.39
N ILE A 93 0.45 22.73 9.71
CA ILE A 93 0.29 23.79 10.70
C ILE A 93 1.65 24.27 11.19
N LYS A 94 2.50 23.32 11.62
CA LYS A 94 3.82 23.63 12.20
C LYS A 94 4.73 22.40 12.14
N CYS A 95 6.02 22.59 11.91
CA CYS A 95 7.02 21.56 12.10
C CYS A 95 8.02 22.01 13.16
N VAL A 96 8.26 21.18 14.17
CA VAL A 96 9.21 21.44 15.26
C VAL A 96 10.30 20.37 15.21
N ASP A 97 11.54 20.79 14.99
CA ASP A 97 12.72 19.95 15.14
C ASP A 97 13.26 20.11 16.57
N GLY A 98 13.51 18.98 17.23
CA GLY A 98 14.02 18.94 18.60
C GLY A 98 15.38 18.27 18.68
N TRP A 99 16.20 18.34 17.61
CA TRP A 99 17.50 17.66 17.51
C TRP A 99 18.43 17.90 18.70
N ARG A 100 18.40 19.10 19.33
CA ARG A 100 19.21 19.42 20.52
C ARG A 100 18.84 18.60 21.75
N TYR A 101 17.64 18.06 21.77
CA TYR A 101 17.05 17.30 22.87
C TYR A 101 16.81 15.84 22.50
N ASP A 102 17.40 15.36 21.39
CA ASP A 102 17.22 14.00 20.85
C ASP A 102 15.75 13.65 20.56
N LEU A 103 14.94 14.65 20.22
CA LEU A 103 13.55 14.44 19.82
C LEU A 103 13.46 14.30 18.29
N LYS A 104 12.64 13.33 17.85
CA LYS A 104 12.22 13.23 16.46
C LYS A 104 11.44 14.49 16.07
N PRO A 105 11.52 14.96 14.82
CA PRO A 105 10.71 16.09 14.36
C PRO A 105 9.20 15.81 14.49
N TYR A 106 8.46 16.77 15.02
CA TYR A 106 7.00 16.74 15.12
C TYR A 106 6.40 17.62 14.02
N ILE A 107 5.55 17.03 13.18
CA ILE A 107 4.84 17.69 12.09
C ILE A 107 3.36 17.77 12.51
N PHE A 108 2.95 18.95 12.93
CA PHE A 108 1.56 19.27 13.27
C PHE A 108 0.77 19.57 12.00
N VAL A 109 -0.36 18.89 11.88
CA VAL A 109 -1.26 18.97 10.71
C VAL A 109 -2.70 19.19 11.15
N ASP A 110 -3.50 19.71 10.23
CA ASP A 110 -4.95 19.84 10.35
C ASP A 110 -5.59 18.54 10.86
N HIS A 111 -6.39 18.64 11.93
CA HIS A 111 -7.02 17.49 12.58
C HIS A 111 -7.86 16.64 11.63
N GLU A 112 -8.69 17.26 10.80
CA GLU A 112 -9.59 16.54 9.90
C GLU A 112 -8.79 15.71 8.88
N TRP A 113 -7.72 16.29 8.33
CA TRP A 113 -6.82 15.57 7.43
C TRP A 113 -6.12 14.41 8.15
N HIS A 114 -5.66 14.60 9.39
CA HIS A 114 -5.01 13.56 10.18
C HIS A 114 -5.96 12.42 10.51
N GLU A 115 -7.20 12.73 10.92
CA GLU A 115 -8.23 11.72 11.18
C GLU A 115 -8.64 10.98 9.89
N HIS A 116 -8.68 11.69 8.76
CA HIS A 116 -8.97 11.09 7.46
C HIS A 116 -7.91 10.07 7.03
N LEU A 117 -6.65 10.24 7.44
CA LEU A 117 -5.57 9.28 7.17
C LEU A 117 -5.88 7.86 7.68
N TYR A 118 -6.52 7.77 8.85
CA TYR A 118 -6.90 6.52 9.51
C TYR A 118 -8.28 6.01 9.13
N THR A 119 -9.18 6.91 8.74
CA THR A 119 -10.57 6.57 8.41
C THR A 119 -10.82 6.36 6.93
N ARG A 120 -9.91 6.77 6.03
CA ARG A 120 -10.05 6.48 4.60
C ARG A 120 -9.83 5.00 4.29
N GLY A 121 -10.49 4.54 3.22
CA GLY A 121 -10.37 3.18 2.74
C GLY A 121 -9.12 2.97 1.90
N TYR A 122 -8.61 1.75 1.94
CA TYR A 122 -7.52 1.31 1.09
C TYR A 122 -7.90 0.04 0.37
N SER A 123 -7.13 -0.29 -0.66
CA SER A 123 -7.37 -1.50 -1.44
C SER A 123 -6.07 -2.18 -1.82
N ILE A 124 -6.18 -3.50 -1.97
CA ILE A 124 -5.20 -4.35 -2.64
C ILE A 124 -5.74 -4.66 -4.02
N PHE A 125 -4.86 -4.66 -5.02
CA PHE A 125 -5.18 -5.04 -6.38
C PHE A 125 -4.25 -6.13 -6.87
N ALA A 126 -4.79 -7.07 -7.63
CA ALA A 126 -4.01 -8.00 -8.42
C ALA A 126 -4.49 -7.99 -9.87
N LEU A 127 -3.56 -7.83 -10.82
CA LEU A 127 -3.79 -8.14 -12.23
C LEU A 127 -3.27 -9.53 -12.49
N ILE A 128 -4.08 -10.40 -13.07
CA ILE A 128 -3.73 -11.77 -13.43
C ILE A 128 -3.92 -11.93 -14.92
N ASP A 129 -2.99 -12.61 -15.58
CA ASP A 129 -3.06 -12.79 -17.01
C ASP A 129 -2.48 -14.15 -17.43
N ALA A 130 -3.09 -14.76 -18.46
CA ALA A 130 -2.74 -16.09 -18.89
C ALA A 130 -1.62 -16.09 -19.94
N ILE A 131 -0.68 -17.01 -19.78
CA ILE A 131 0.50 -17.10 -20.63
C ILE A 131 0.18 -18.01 -21.82
N GLY A 132 0.53 -17.56 -23.02
CA GLY A 132 0.45 -18.39 -24.23
C GLY A 132 -0.92 -18.45 -24.90
N VAL A 133 -1.87 -17.61 -24.48
CA VAL A 133 -3.24 -17.57 -25.02
C VAL A 133 -3.28 -17.41 -26.54
N ARG A 134 -2.42 -16.56 -27.12
CA ARG A 134 -2.34 -16.38 -28.59
C ARG A 134 -2.01 -17.69 -29.32
N ASN A 135 -1.11 -18.50 -28.77
CA ASN A 135 -0.75 -19.78 -29.35
C ASN A 135 -1.90 -20.79 -29.19
N ALA A 136 -2.53 -20.83 -28.00
CA ALA A 136 -3.68 -21.69 -27.74
C ALA A 136 -4.88 -21.39 -28.66
N ILE A 137 -5.12 -20.10 -28.95
CA ILE A 137 -6.13 -19.68 -29.96
C ILE A 137 -5.73 -20.17 -31.35
N SER A 138 -4.47 -19.96 -31.74
CA SER A 138 -3.98 -20.33 -33.08
C SER A 138 -4.02 -21.84 -33.32
N ASN A 139 -3.86 -22.63 -32.26
CA ASN A 139 -3.94 -24.10 -32.28
C ASN A 139 -5.36 -24.65 -32.04
N ASN A 140 -6.39 -23.80 -31.91
CA ASN A 140 -7.76 -24.20 -31.57
C ASN A 140 -7.90 -25.03 -30.27
N GLU A 141 -7.02 -24.79 -29.29
CA GLU A 141 -7.00 -25.50 -28.00
C GLU A 141 -8.05 -24.97 -27.00
N LEU A 142 -8.54 -23.74 -27.25
CA LEU A 142 -9.54 -23.04 -26.44
C LEU A 142 -10.94 -23.26 -27.01
N SER A 143 -11.65 -24.26 -26.48
CA SER A 143 -13.05 -24.51 -26.84
C SER A 143 -14.02 -23.63 -26.03
N LYS A 144 -15.20 -23.37 -26.58
CA LYS A 144 -16.30 -22.71 -25.85
C LYS A 144 -16.62 -23.41 -24.52
N SER A 145 -16.59 -24.74 -24.49
CA SER A 145 -16.85 -25.52 -23.27
C SER A 145 -15.81 -25.27 -22.19
N LYS A 146 -14.51 -25.23 -22.54
CA LYS A 146 -13.44 -24.91 -21.59
C LYS A 146 -13.56 -23.49 -21.04
N LEU A 147 -13.94 -22.52 -21.87
CA LEU A 147 -14.11 -21.13 -21.41
C LEU A 147 -15.32 -20.98 -20.45
N ILE A 148 -16.40 -21.73 -20.69
CA ILE A 148 -17.55 -21.80 -19.77
C ILE A 148 -17.12 -22.46 -18.46
N GLU A 149 -16.41 -23.58 -18.52
CA GLU A 149 -15.91 -24.28 -17.33
C GLU A 149 -14.95 -23.39 -16.50
N LEU A 150 -14.06 -22.65 -17.17
CA LEU A 150 -13.15 -21.71 -16.51
C LEU A 150 -13.94 -20.65 -15.74
N ARG A 151 -14.94 -20.04 -16.40
CA ARG A 151 -15.83 -19.05 -15.76
C ARG A 151 -16.51 -19.66 -14.54
N ASP A 152 -17.13 -20.81 -14.67
CA ASP A 152 -17.91 -21.42 -13.59
C ASP A 152 -17.03 -21.82 -12.38
N LYS A 153 -15.78 -22.25 -12.62
CA LYS A 153 -14.79 -22.49 -11.55
C LYS A 153 -14.33 -21.19 -10.88
N ILE A 154 -14.15 -20.11 -11.64
CA ILE A 154 -13.81 -18.79 -11.08
C ILE A 154 -14.99 -18.24 -10.26
N ASP A 155 -16.22 -18.39 -10.73
CA ASP A 155 -17.44 -17.99 -10.01
C ASP A 155 -17.52 -18.74 -8.66
N SER A 156 -17.26 -20.05 -8.68
CA SER A 156 -17.22 -20.87 -7.46
C SER A 156 -16.15 -20.39 -6.46
N LEU A 157 -14.98 -19.95 -6.96
CA LEU A 157 -13.93 -19.36 -6.11
C LEU A 157 -14.37 -18.00 -5.55
N ALA A 158 -14.99 -17.16 -6.37
CA ALA A 158 -15.49 -15.85 -5.96
C ALA A 158 -16.59 -15.96 -4.88
N GLU A 159 -17.46 -16.98 -4.95
CA GLU A 159 -18.48 -17.24 -3.93
C GLU A 159 -17.87 -17.59 -2.56
N MET A 160 -16.71 -18.27 -2.55
CA MET A 160 -15.98 -18.59 -1.33
C MET A 160 -15.24 -17.37 -0.75
N GLU A 161 -14.73 -16.48 -1.60
CA GLU A 161 -13.86 -15.36 -1.24
C GLU A 161 -14.61 -14.01 -1.27
N LYS A 162 -15.64 -13.87 -0.43
CA LYS A 162 -16.63 -12.77 -0.45
C LYS A 162 -16.08 -11.35 -0.26
N ASP A 163 -14.89 -11.22 0.31
CA ASP A 163 -14.15 -9.97 0.54
C ASP A 163 -13.26 -9.58 -0.65
N ILE A 164 -13.25 -10.38 -1.71
CA ILE A 164 -12.50 -10.14 -2.94
C ILE A 164 -13.48 -10.07 -4.11
N SER A 165 -13.37 -8.99 -4.88
CA SER A 165 -14.04 -8.86 -6.15
C SER A 165 -13.18 -9.41 -7.28
N PHE A 166 -13.83 -10.14 -8.18
CA PHE A 166 -13.24 -10.74 -9.38
C PHE A 166 -13.86 -10.04 -10.59
N ILE A 167 -13.02 -9.48 -11.46
CA ILE A 167 -13.46 -8.97 -12.76
C ILE A 167 -12.63 -9.65 -13.85
N SER A 168 -13.30 -10.41 -14.71
CA SER A 168 -12.65 -11.07 -15.85
C SER A 168 -12.72 -10.21 -17.10
N PHE A 169 -11.60 -10.08 -17.81
CA PHE A 169 -11.44 -9.41 -19.10
C PHE A 169 -10.81 -10.40 -20.08
N ALA A 170 -11.64 -11.12 -20.84
CA ALA A 170 -11.17 -12.19 -21.72
C ALA A 170 -10.30 -13.21 -20.95
N ASP A 171 -9.00 -13.22 -21.17
CA ASP A 171 -8.00 -14.09 -20.56
C ASP A 171 -7.34 -13.52 -19.28
N SER A 172 -7.57 -12.25 -18.97
CA SER A 172 -7.04 -11.59 -17.77
C SER A 172 -8.11 -11.46 -16.67
N LEU A 173 -7.68 -11.36 -15.41
CA LEU A 173 -8.52 -11.00 -14.27
C LEU A 173 -7.95 -9.82 -13.50
N ILE A 174 -8.85 -9.07 -12.88
CA ILE A 174 -8.53 -8.10 -11.85
C ILE A 174 -9.19 -8.54 -10.56
N LEU A 175 -8.38 -8.66 -9.51
CA LEU A 175 -8.84 -8.90 -8.15
C LEU A 175 -8.73 -7.61 -7.35
N LYS A 176 -9.71 -7.35 -6.49
CA LYS A 176 -9.68 -6.24 -5.54
C LYS A 176 -10.23 -6.66 -4.19
N THR A 177 -9.56 -6.24 -3.13
CA THR A 177 -10.12 -6.28 -1.77
C THR A 177 -9.90 -4.95 -1.07
N ASN A 178 -10.84 -4.56 -0.23
CA ASN A 178 -10.76 -3.35 0.60
C ASN A 178 -10.21 -3.70 1.97
N TRP A 179 -9.53 -2.75 2.59
CA TRP A 179 -9.05 -2.86 3.96
C TRP A 179 -8.99 -1.49 4.63
N ASP A 180 -8.96 -1.53 5.96
CA ASP A 180 -8.97 -0.38 6.84
C ASP A 180 -7.70 -0.38 7.70
N VAL A 181 -7.11 0.80 7.90
CA VAL A 181 -5.97 0.97 8.81
C VAL A 181 -6.41 0.80 10.27
N GLY A 182 -7.67 1.03 10.56
CA GLY A 182 -8.16 1.03 11.94
C GLY A 182 -7.91 2.37 12.63
N TYR A 183 -8.81 2.66 13.57
CA TYR A 183 -8.82 3.87 14.36
C TYR A 183 -9.52 3.56 15.68
N PHE A 184 -8.73 3.49 16.76
CA PHE A 184 -9.19 3.03 18.07
C PHE A 184 -10.36 3.87 18.59
N ASP A 185 -10.29 5.20 18.45
CA ASP A 185 -11.30 6.12 18.95
C ASP A 185 -12.67 5.96 18.27
N LYS A 186 -12.71 5.37 17.06
CA LYS A 186 -13.96 5.04 16.35
C LYS A 186 -14.27 3.55 16.33
N GLY A 187 -13.50 2.72 17.04
CA GLY A 187 -13.68 1.27 17.06
C GLY A 187 -13.45 0.59 15.70
N ILE A 188 -12.69 1.20 14.80
CA ILE A 188 -12.33 0.61 13.50
C ILE A 188 -11.09 -0.25 13.72
N GLU A 189 -11.17 -1.54 13.35
CA GLU A 189 -10.05 -2.47 13.47
C GLU A 189 -9.17 -2.48 12.21
N TYR A 190 -7.88 -2.72 12.40
CA TYR A 190 -6.93 -2.93 11.30
C TYR A 190 -7.23 -4.26 10.59
N SER A 191 -7.61 -4.20 9.31
CA SER A 191 -8.12 -5.38 8.57
C SER A 191 -7.20 -5.91 7.46
N TYR A 192 -6.03 -5.30 7.26
CA TYR A 192 -5.09 -5.64 6.18
C TYR A 192 -4.51 -7.07 6.29
N LYS A 193 -4.81 -7.90 5.28
CA LYS A 193 -4.39 -9.31 5.16
C LYS A 193 -3.96 -9.65 3.73
N PRO A 194 -2.80 -9.14 3.25
CA PRO A 194 -2.34 -9.32 1.88
C PRO A 194 -2.03 -10.76 1.50
N GLU A 195 -1.70 -11.62 2.48
CA GLU A 195 -1.39 -13.03 2.27
C GLU A 195 -2.54 -13.77 1.60
N LYS A 196 -3.78 -13.37 1.90
CA LYS A 196 -5.00 -13.93 1.30
C LYS A 196 -4.96 -13.88 -0.22
N MET A 197 -4.37 -12.82 -0.79
CA MET A 197 -4.28 -12.69 -2.24
C MET A 197 -3.35 -13.69 -2.89
N LEU A 198 -2.27 -14.06 -2.22
CA LEU A 198 -1.37 -15.10 -2.71
C LEU A 198 -2.05 -16.46 -2.76
N TYR A 199 -2.83 -16.82 -1.72
CA TYR A 199 -3.60 -18.07 -1.72
C TYR A 199 -4.65 -18.11 -2.85
N VAL A 200 -5.34 -17.00 -3.10
CA VAL A 200 -6.34 -16.93 -4.19
C VAL A 200 -5.67 -17.03 -5.55
N ILE A 201 -4.54 -16.37 -5.76
CA ILE A 201 -3.75 -16.50 -7.01
C ILE A 201 -3.29 -17.95 -7.21
N LYS A 202 -2.86 -18.64 -6.15
CA LYS A 202 -2.49 -20.06 -6.26
C LYS A 202 -3.65 -20.96 -6.66
N LYS A 203 -4.85 -20.71 -6.11
CA LYS A 203 -6.07 -21.42 -6.54
C LYS A 203 -6.42 -21.13 -8.00
N LEU A 204 -6.30 -19.87 -8.43
CA LEU A 204 -6.51 -19.48 -9.83
C LEU A 204 -5.51 -20.14 -10.77
N GLU A 205 -4.24 -20.27 -10.37
CA GLU A 205 -3.23 -21.01 -11.15
C GLU A 205 -3.69 -22.44 -11.41
N SER A 206 -4.11 -23.16 -10.36
CA SER A 206 -4.62 -24.53 -10.51
C SER A 206 -5.82 -24.59 -11.44
N ILE A 207 -6.77 -23.65 -11.31
CA ILE A 207 -7.96 -23.57 -12.16
C ILE A 207 -7.58 -23.39 -13.64
N TYR A 208 -6.71 -22.43 -13.95
CA TYR A 208 -6.24 -22.18 -15.33
C TYR A 208 -5.47 -23.37 -15.90
N GLN A 209 -4.61 -23.98 -15.09
CA GLN A 209 -3.80 -25.12 -15.50
C GLN A 209 -4.66 -26.37 -15.75
N GLU A 210 -5.67 -26.63 -14.93
CA GLU A 210 -6.59 -27.76 -15.08
C GLU A 210 -7.49 -27.61 -16.31
N VAL A 211 -8.10 -26.44 -16.50
CA VAL A 211 -9.14 -26.24 -17.52
C VAL A 211 -8.53 -25.91 -18.89
N LEU A 212 -7.55 -25.01 -18.92
CA LEU A 212 -6.96 -24.51 -20.16
C LEU A 212 -5.59 -25.12 -20.47
N GLY A 213 -4.92 -25.74 -19.49
CA GLY A 213 -3.52 -26.15 -19.64
C GLY A 213 -2.54 -24.97 -19.65
N LEU A 214 -3.01 -23.77 -19.30
CA LEU A 214 -2.24 -22.54 -19.35
C LEU A 214 -1.75 -22.15 -17.97
N ARG A 215 -0.55 -21.57 -17.93
CA ARG A 215 -0.02 -20.92 -16.73
C ARG A 215 -0.50 -19.48 -16.66
N ILE A 216 -0.47 -18.89 -15.48
CA ILE A 216 -0.77 -17.48 -15.24
C ILE A 216 0.43 -16.77 -14.62
N TYR A 217 0.47 -15.45 -14.77
CA TYR A 217 1.26 -14.58 -13.90
C TYR A 217 0.36 -13.54 -13.24
N ALA A 218 0.83 -12.96 -12.14
CA ALA A 218 0.11 -11.94 -11.41
C ALA A 218 1.01 -10.75 -11.04
N VAL A 219 0.43 -9.56 -11.07
CA VAL A 219 1.03 -8.31 -10.59
C VAL A 219 0.24 -7.84 -9.38
N LEU A 220 0.88 -7.52 -8.26
CA LEU A 220 0.21 -7.09 -7.03
C LEU A 220 0.68 -5.71 -6.57
N THR A 221 -0.28 -4.90 -6.12
CA THR A 221 -0.02 -3.60 -5.49
C THR A 221 -1.10 -3.24 -4.47
N GLN A 222 -0.89 -2.14 -3.75
CA GLN A 222 -1.85 -1.55 -2.82
C GLN A 222 -1.88 -0.03 -2.95
N GLY A 223 -2.96 0.60 -2.48
CA GLY A 223 -3.04 2.05 -2.40
C GLY A 223 -4.34 2.55 -1.80
N SER A 224 -4.51 3.87 -1.77
CA SER A 224 -5.73 4.51 -1.30
C SER A 224 -6.93 4.18 -2.20
N ASN A 225 -8.10 4.17 -1.59
CA ASN A 225 -9.38 4.02 -2.28
C ASN A 225 -10.31 5.17 -1.89
N GLU A 226 -10.54 6.08 -2.83
CA GLU A 226 -11.40 7.25 -2.59
C GLU A 226 -12.91 6.90 -2.52
N TYR A 227 -13.30 5.70 -2.94
CA TYR A 227 -14.67 5.20 -2.77
C TYR A 227 -14.86 4.56 -1.40
N PHE A 228 -14.50 5.29 -0.34
CA PHE A 228 -14.63 4.81 1.03
C PHE A 228 -16.11 4.61 1.41
N GLY A 229 -16.41 3.53 2.14
CA GLY A 229 -17.77 3.17 2.57
C GLY A 229 -18.66 2.57 1.47
N GLU A 230 -18.20 2.53 0.22
CA GLU A 230 -18.93 1.94 -0.89
C GLU A 230 -18.64 0.43 -1.04
N PRO A 231 -19.56 -0.35 -1.65
CA PRO A 231 -19.30 -1.74 -2.00
C PRO A 231 -18.08 -1.89 -2.93
N LEU A 232 -17.48 -3.09 -2.96
CA LEU A 232 -16.32 -3.38 -3.82
C LEU A 232 -16.60 -3.10 -5.31
N LEU A 233 -17.83 -3.37 -5.75
CA LEU A 233 -18.31 -3.18 -7.11
C LEU A 233 -19.60 -2.36 -7.12
N HIS A 234 -19.72 -1.45 -8.06
CA HIS A 234 -20.99 -0.85 -8.44
C HIS A 234 -21.47 -1.47 -9.76
N ILE A 235 -22.67 -2.07 -9.74
CA ILE A 235 -23.30 -2.62 -10.93
C ILE A 235 -24.55 -1.78 -11.22
N SER A 236 -24.62 -1.21 -12.43
CA SER A 236 -25.79 -0.43 -12.85
C SER A 236 -27.06 -1.28 -12.87
N LYS A 237 -28.23 -0.65 -12.78
CA LYS A 237 -29.53 -1.34 -12.83
C LYS A 237 -29.69 -2.24 -14.06
N ASN A 238 -29.18 -1.79 -15.20
CA ASN A 238 -29.24 -2.52 -16.46
C ASN A 238 -28.08 -3.54 -16.63
N ARG A 239 -27.20 -3.65 -15.63
CA ARG A 239 -26.05 -4.57 -15.58
C ARG A 239 -25.06 -4.43 -16.75
N ASN A 240 -25.09 -3.29 -17.43
CA ASN A 240 -24.22 -2.97 -18.57
C ASN A 240 -23.09 -2.02 -18.21
N HIS A 241 -22.99 -1.61 -16.95
CA HIS A 241 -21.86 -0.88 -16.39
C HIS A 241 -21.48 -1.52 -15.05
N ILE A 242 -20.23 -1.98 -14.98
CA ILE A 242 -19.62 -2.53 -13.78
C ILE A 242 -18.43 -1.64 -13.47
N CYS A 243 -18.51 -0.89 -12.38
CA CYS A 243 -17.44 -0.03 -11.89
C CYS A 243 -16.75 -0.75 -10.74
N LEU A 244 -15.43 -0.94 -10.87
CA LEU A 244 -14.60 -1.26 -9.73
C LEU A 244 -14.41 0.05 -8.97
N ASN A 245 -15.15 0.24 -7.88
CA ASN A 245 -15.14 1.46 -7.06
C ASN A 245 -13.72 1.74 -6.54
N SER A 246 -12.94 2.45 -7.36
CA SER A 246 -11.51 2.69 -7.21
C SER A 246 -11.08 3.81 -8.15
N LEU A 247 -10.12 4.63 -7.71
CA LEU A 247 -9.43 5.56 -8.60
C LEU A 247 -8.24 4.89 -9.30
N GLY A 248 -7.84 5.49 -10.42
CA GLY A 248 -6.87 4.90 -11.35
C GLY A 248 -5.44 4.72 -10.83
N ILE A 249 -5.07 5.24 -9.65
CA ILE A 249 -3.68 5.21 -9.18
C ILE A 249 -3.15 3.78 -8.98
N PRO A 250 -3.76 2.92 -8.13
CA PRO A 250 -3.29 1.55 -7.98
C PRO A 250 -3.30 0.76 -9.30
N PHE A 251 -4.28 1.02 -10.17
CA PHE A 251 -4.32 0.43 -11.50
C PHE A 251 -3.16 0.86 -12.38
N ALA A 252 -2.82 2.13 -12.37
CA ALA A 252 -1.74 2.65 -13.18
C ALA A 252 -0.38 2.14 -12.67
N GLU A 253 -0.24 1.93 -11.36
CA GLU A 253 0.90 1.21 -10.76
C GLU A 253 0.96 -0.26 -11.21
N LEU A 254 -0.17 -0.99 -11.26
CA LEU A 254 -0.20 -2.36 -11.81
C LEU A 254 0.32 -2.40 -13.25
N MET A 255 -0.17 -1.50 -14.11
CA MET A 255 0.25 -1.41 -15.51
C MET A 255 1.74 -1.03 -15.63
N ALA A 256 2.25 -0.15 -14.76
CA ALA A 256 3.64 0.25 -14.76
C ALA A 256 4.58 -0.91 -14.40
N ILE A 257 4.22 -1.71 -13.38
CA ILE A 257 4.98 -2.91 -13.00
C ILE A 257 4.92 -3.95 -14.12
N GLU A 258 3.73 -4.23 -14.66
CA GLU A 258 3.54 -5.19 -15.75
C GLU A 258 4.37 -4.85 -16.99
N SER A 259 4.31 -3.59 -17.43
CA SER A 259 5.06 -3.09 -18.58
C SER A 259 6.58 -3.17 -18.34
N SER A 260 7.03 -2.85 -17.14
CA SER A 260 8.44 -2.92 -16.74
C SER A 260 8.94 -4.37 -16.72
N ALA A 261 8.17 -5.30 -16.14
CA ALA A 261 8.46 -6.72 -16.13
C ALA A 261 8.55 -7.30 -17.55
N LYS A 262 7.56 -7.03 -18.42
CA LYS A 262 7.59 -7.47 -19.83
C LYS A 262 8.79 -6.92 -20.59
N SER A 263 9.22 -5.70 -20.30
CA SER A 263 10.40 -5.09 -20.93
C SER A 263 11.70 -5.70 -20.40
N ALA A 264 11.80 -5.94 -19.09
CA ALA A 264 12.95 -6.57 -18.47
C ALA A 264 13.16 -8.02 -18.93
N ILE A 265 12.07 -8.78 -19.10
CA ILE A 265 12.11 -10.15 -19.65
C ILE A 265 12.62 -10.13 -21.09
N ARG A 266 12.12 -9.22 -21.94
CA ARG A 266 12.58 -9.08 -23.33
C ARG A 266 14.05 -8.68 -23.43
N ALA A 267 14.54 -7.90 -22.47
CA ALA A 267 15.94 -7.48 -22.38
C ALA A 267 16.85 -8.54 -21.73
N GLY A 268 16.31 -9.66 -21.24
CA GLY A 268 17.09 -10.71 -20.56
C GLY A 268 17.58 -10.32 -19.16
N ILE A 269 17.00 -9.30 -18.52
CA ILE A 269 17.39 -8.85 -17.17
C ILE A 269 17.01 -9.88 -16.11
N HIS A 270 15.83 -10.49 -16.24
CA HIS A 270 15.39 -11.60 -15.39
C HIS A 270 14.46 -12.53 -16.19
N PRO A 271 14.33 -13.81 -15.81
CA PRO A 271 13.39 -14.72 -16.45
C PRO A 271 11.93 -14.31 -16.18
N PRO A 272 10.96 -14.80 -16.97
CA PRO A 272 9.56 -14.68 -16.61
C PRO A 272 9.27 -15.44 -15.31
N MET A 273 8.56 -14.79 -14.40
CA MET A 273 8.14 -15.30 -13.10
C MET A 273 6.62 -15.24 -12.95
N GLN A 274 6.11 -15.94 -11.94
CA GLN A 274 4.68 -16.03 -11.66
C GLN A 274 4.15 -14.78 -10.96
N LEU A 275 4.92 -14.19 -10.04
CA LEU A 275 4.50 -13.02 -9.28
C LEU A 275 5.43 -11.84 -9.53
N TYR A 276 4.83 -10.64 -9.62
CA TYR A 276 5.51 -9.35 -9.61
C TYR A 276 4.82 -8.44 -8.58
N VAL A 277 5.52 -8.09 -7.52
CA VAL A 277 4.90 -7.52 -6.31
C VAL A 277 5.54 -6.18 -6.01
N ASP A 278 4.74 -5.11 -5.89
CA ASP A 278 5.23 -3.80 -5.43
C ASP A 278 6.01 -3.93 -4.10
N GLU A 279 7.10 -3.18 -3.96
CA GLU A 279 8.00 -3.24 -2.80
C GLU A 279 7.30 -2.98 -1.46
N GLN A 280 6.40 -2.00 -1.38
CA GLN A 280 5.66 -1.70 -0.15
C GLN A 280 4.68 -2.83 0.18
N PHE A 281 4.02 -3.38 -0.84
CA PHE A 281 3.20 -4.59 -0.68
C PHE A 281 4.04 -5.77 -0.18
N TYR A 282 5.16 -6.05 -0.83
CA TYR A 282 6.03 -7.19 -0.52
C TYR A 282 6.55 -7.14 0.92
N HIS A 283 7.06 -5.99 1.36
CA HIS A 283 7.60 -5.87 2.72
C HIS A 283 6.54 -5.98 3.82
N SER A 284 5.28 -5.70 3.49
CA SER A 284 4.15 -5.79 4.40
C SER A 284 3.63 -7.22 4.61
N ILE A 285 4.06 -8.19 3.80
CA ILE A 285 3.72 -9.60 3.98
C ILE A 285 4.41 -10.15 5.24
N GLN A 286 3.66 -10.91 6.03
CA GLN A 286 4.15 -11.61 7.22
C GLN A 286 4.94 -12.86 6.84
N PHE A 287 6.19 -12.65 6.46
CA PHE A 287 7.15 -13.74 6.25
C PHE A 287 7.71 -14.26 7.58
N LYS A 288 8.16 -15.52 7.56
CA LYS A 288 8.96 -16.13 8.63
C LYS A 288 10.24 -15.34 8.87
N PHE A 289 10.71 -15.32 10.12
CA PHE A 289 11.88 -14.52 10.51
C PHE A 289 13.15 -14.91 9.75
N GLU A 290 13.34 -16.20 9.49
CA GLU A 290 14.48 -16.75 8.77
C GLU A 290 14.48 -16.42 7.26
N PHE A 291 13.35 -15.97 6.71
CA PHE A 291 13.24 -15.65 5.30
C PHE A 291 13.93 -14.32 4.98
N GLN A 292 15.03 -14.39 4.23
CA GLN A 292 15.83 -13.23 3.81
C GLN A 292 15.13 -12.40 2.73
N LYS A 293 14.01 -11.75 3.09
CA LYS A 293 13.13 -11.04 2.14
C LYS A 293 13.82 -9.87 1.43
N ASN A 294 14.78 -9.21 2.08
CA ASN A 294 15.47 -8.03 1.52
C ASN A 294 16.49 -8.39 0.42
N ASP A 295 16.93 -9.65 0.37
CA ASP A 295 17.90 -10.14 -0.61
C ASP A 295 17.22 -10.79 -1.83
N LYS A 296 15.89 -10.83 -1.84
CA LYS A 296 15.12 -11.47 -2.90
C LYS A 296 15.21 -10.67 -4.20
N PRO A 297 15.12 -11.35 -5.36
CA PRO A 297 15.23 -10.70 -6.66
C PRO A 297 14.19 -9.61 -6.85
N ARG A 298 14.65 -8.46 -7.33
CA ARG A 298 13.82 -7.28 -7.60
C ARG A 298 14.34 -6.51 -8.79
N ASN A 299 13.49 -5.70 -9.38
CA ASN A 299 13.86 -4.78 -10.45
C ASN A 299 13.05 -3.48 -10.32
N SER A 300 13.53 -2.40 -10.94
CA SER A 300 12.92 -1.09 -10.83
C SER A 300 11.76 -0.90 -11.80
N TYR A 301 10.80 -0.08 -11.40
CA TYR A 301 9.77 0.46 -12.29
C TYR A 301 9.53 1.95 -11.99
N SER A 302 8.98 2.67 -12.97
CA SER A 302 8.60 4.08 -12.79
C SER A 302 7.20 4.16 -12.19
N ALA A 303 7.13 4.41 -10.89
CA ALA A 303 5.88 4.68 -10.20
C ALA A 303 5.34 6.06 -10.61
N ILE A 304 4.01 6.18 -10.66
CA ILE A 304 3.32 7.40 -11.11
C ILE A 304 3.24 8.41 -9.99
N MET A 305 3.12 7.95 -8.74
CA MET A 305 2.99 8.82 -7.57
C MET A 305 4.20 8.85 -6.65
N LYS A 306 5.14 7.90 -6.78
CA LYS A 306 6.33 7.88 -5.94
C LYS A 306 7.44 8.63 -6.66
N SER A 307 7.98 9.65 -5.99
CA SER A 307 9.08 10.46 -6.51
C SER A 307 10.44 9.76 -6.44
N THR A 308 10.51 8.61 -5.78
CA THR A 308 11.69 7.73 -5.70
C THR A 308 11.57 6.57 -6.68
N HIS A 309 12.71 5.98 -7.06
CA HIS A 309 12.72 4.71 -7.79
C HIS A 309 12.01 3.65 -6.95
N SER A 310 10.96 3.06 -7.52
CA SER A 310 10.21 1.98 -6.88
C SER A 310 10.65 0.66 -7.44
N ASN A 311 10.64 -0.38 -6.60
CA ASN A 311 10.97 -1.73 -7.03
C ASN A 311 9.72 -2.61 -7.06
N TYR A 312 9.76 -3.62 -7.93
CA TYR A 312 8.93 -4.80 -7.80
C TYR A 312 9.81 -6.01 -7.51
N TYR A 313 9.36 -6.87 -6.60
CA TYR A 313 9.96 -8.18 -6.35
C TYR A 313 9.34 -9.21 -7.28
N TYR A 314 10.12 -10.21 -7.70
CA TYR A 314 9.62 -11.28 -8.56
C TYR A 314 9.95 -12.67 -8.00
N ALA A 315 8.95 -13.55 -7.99
CA ALA A 315 9.03 -14.87 -7.35
C ALA A 315 8.01 -15.86 -7.93
N SER A 316 8.12 -17.14 -7.52
CA SER A 316 6.99 -18.07 -7.64
C SER A 316 6.02 -17.86 -6.48
N CYS A 317 4.76 -18.24 -6.68
CA CYS A 317 3.75 -18.19 -5.62
C CYS A 317 4.11 -19.16 -4.49
N ASP A 318 4.63 -20.34 -4.82
CA ASP A 318 5.05 -21.34 -3.83
C ASP A 318 6.18 -20.83 -2.92
N ASP A 319 7.23 -20.17 -3.47
CA ASP A 319 8.32 -19.62 -2.65
C ASP A 319 7.81 -18.61 -1.62
N LEU A 320 6.86 -17.74 -2.02
CA LEU A 320 6.28 -16.79 -1.07
C LEU A 320 5.39 -17.50 -0.04
N LEU A 321 4.49 -18.38 -0.48
CA LEU A 321 3.53 -19.06 0.39
C LEU A 321 4.19 -19.97 1.44
N GLU A 322 5.24 -20.71 1.05
CA GLU A 322 6.00 -21.58 1.97
C GLU A 322 6.72 -20.79 3.06
N ASN A 323 6.99 -19.51 2.83
CA ASN A 323 7.69 -18.62 3.74
C ASN A 323 6.77 -17.64 4.48
N ILE A 324 5.45 -17.74 4.31
CA ILE A 324 4.50 -17.01 5.16
C ILE A 324 4.50 -17.62 6.56
N GLN A 325 4.41 -16.76 7.58
CA GLN A 325 4.27 -17.19 8.96
C GLN A 325 2.91 -17.88 9.13
N SER A 326 2.92 -19.19 9.41
CA SER A 326 1.70 -19.93 9.76
C SER A 326 1.14 -19.35 11.06
N ARG A 327 -0.13 -18.93 11.03
CA ARG A 327 -0.85 -18.51 12.24
C ARG A 327 -1.20 -19.68 13.13
#